data_AF-A0A4Q4UZG6-F1
#
_entry.id   AF-A0A4Q4UZG6-F1
#
_cell.length_a   1.000
_cell.length_b   1.000
_cell.length_c   1.000
_cell.angle_alpha   90.00
_cell.angle_beta   90.00
_cell.angle_gamma   90.00
#
_symmetry.space_group_name_H-M   'P 1'
#
loop_
_entity.id
_entity.type
_entity.pdbx_description
1 polymer ?
#
loop_
_entity_poly.entity_id
_entity_poly.type
_entity_poly.pdbx_seq_one_letter_code
_entity_poly.pdbx_strand_id
1 'polypeptide(L)'
;MPQKGVAAYISDDSGPSAKPFPGSHVAPEKRVDYLLHKAFNQAWTGPSLASASRRFMKSLVSHIDALEIPSEWTNADDFFKLFGKTVSSSVTQAIFGPSLLQLNPDIIENAWALDEVLPWLFRQVPSFLMPRPYRLRKSLSTQIRRWYAYARQWFTESSIYPDGDGDPFWGSEIVRHLQRELLKNGSRGFIDDGCFAAHDMGLIWGSNSNVVAATMLVASHIFQDLILLRRVRSEIEDNFGGPFSLDDVDHKQLWRLPLLSSVYAEVLRLYVDVLLIFSSPHEDVSLGKWRLPKGARRILDPVWRGAFCVPWSVPG
;
A
#
# COMPACT_ATOMS: atom_id res chain seq x y z
N MET A 1 5.91 -16.62 3.30
CA MET A 1 4.81 -17.46 2.82
C MET A 1 5.25 -18.91 3.01
N PRO A 2 4.42 -19.75 3.64
CA PRO A 2 4.63 -21.20 3.70
C PRO A 2 4.81 -21.82 2.30
N GLN A 3 5.53 -22.94 2.20
CA GLN A 3 5.82 -23.61 0.92
C GLN A 3 4.57 -23.98 0.13
N LYS A 4 3.50 -24.40 0.81
CA LYS A 4 2.22 -24.77 0.18
C LYS A 4 1.59 -23.60 -0.58
N GLY A 5 1.61 -22.40 0.02
CA GLY A 5 1.15 -21.18 -0.64
C GLY A 5 2.04 -20.84 -1.84
N VAL A 6 3.36 -20.92 -1.68
CA VAL A 6 4.32 -20.66 -2.79
C VAL A 6 4.06 -21.59 -3.97
N ALA A 7 3.82 -22.88 -3.72
CA ALA A 7 3.51 -23.84 -4.77
C ALA A 7 2.23 -23.47 -5.55
N ALA A 8 1.21 -22.93 -4.88
CA ALA A 8 -0.01 -22.49 -5.53
C ALA A 8 0.26 -21.33 -6.52
N TYR A 9 1.04 -20.33 -6.12
CA TYR A 9 1.45 -19.23 -7.01
C TYR A 9 2.31 -19.71 -8.18
N ILE A 10 3.22 -20.66 -7.95
CA ILE A 10 4.06 -21.24 -9.02
C ILE A 10 3.21 -22.04 -10.02
N SER A 11 2.17 -22.72 -9.55
CA SER A 11 1.29 -23.54 -10.38
C SER A 11 0.25 -22.75 -11.18
N ASP A 12 0.04 -21.48 -10.86
CA ASP A 12 -0.90 -20.62 -11.58
C ASP A 12 -0.23 -20.02 -12.82
N ASP A 13 -0.45 -20.66 -13.97
CA ASP A 13 0.00 -20.20 -15.29
C ASP A 13 -1.09 -19.45 -16.06
N SER A 14 -2.17 -19.03 -15.40
CA SER A 14 -3.35 -18.48 -16.05
C SER A 14 -3.30 -16.96 -16.24
N GLY A 15 -2.47 -16.26 -15.45
CA GLY A 15 -2.28 -14.81 -15.49
C GLY A 15 -3.42 -13.98 -14.88
N PRO A 16 -3.23 -12.65 -14.83
CA PRO A 16 -4.09 -11.74 -14.04
C PRO A 16 -5.35 -11.28 -14.78
N SER A 17 -5.50 -11.64 -16.05
CA SER A 17 -6.61 -11.18 -16.90
C SER A 17 -7.87 -12.04 -16.73
N ALA A 18 -9.05 -11.49 -17.06
CA ALA A 18 -10.30 -12.26 -17.02
C ALA A 18 -10.24 -13.52 -17.89
N LYS A 19 -9.72 -13.39 -19.11
CA LYS A 19 -9.41 -14.52 -19.98
C LYS A 19 -8.03 -15.10 -19.58
N PRO A 20 -7.93 -16.40 -19.26
CA PRO A 20 -6.65 -17.01 -18.95
C PRO A 20 -5.75 -17.04 -20.18
N PHE A 21 -4.44 -17.17 -19.96
CA PHE A 21 -3.50 -17.39 -21.06
C PHE A 21 -3.86 -18.63 -21.90
N PRO A 22 -3.64 -18.60 -23.22
CA PRO A 22 -3.89 -19.77 -24.08
C PRO A 22 -3.14 -21.01 -23.58
N GLY A 23 -3.86 -22.13 -23.43
CA GLY A 23 -3.29 -23.40 -22.96
C GLY A 23 -3.26 -23.58 -21.44
N SER A 24 -3.61 -22.57 -20.64
CA SER A 24 -3.80 -22.74 -19.20
C SER A 24 -5.08 -23.52 -18.91
N HIS A 25 -4.97 -24.52 -18.04
CA HIS A 25 -6.08 -25.36 -17.56
C HIS A 25 -6.37 -25.15 -16.07
N VAL A 26 -5.85 -24.07 -15.49
CA VAL A 26 -6.06 -23.73 -14.08
C VAL A 26 -7.54 -23.45 -13.85
N ALA A 27 -8.15 -24.20 -12.93
CA ALA A 27 -9.55 -24.02 -12.55
C ALA A 27 -9.78 -22.59 -12.04
N PRO A 28 -10.94 -21.95 -12.32
CA PRO A 28 -11.20 -20.54 -11.98
C PRO A 28 -10.87 -20.14 -10.54
N GLU A 29 -11.16 -21.03 -9.58
CA GLU A 29 -10.92 -20.82 -8.15
C GLU A 29 -9.43 -20.93 -7.73
N LYS A 30 -8.57 -21.45 -8.62
CA LYS A 30 -7.12 -21.59 -8.40
C LYS A 30 -6.30 -20.52 -9.11
N ARG A 31 -6.95 -19.58 -9.81
CA ARG A 31 -6.33 -18.46 -10.52
C ARG A 31 -6.00 -17.33 -9.55
N VAL A 32 -5.03 -17.57 -8.67
CA VAL A 32 -4.65 -16.66 -7.57
C VAL A 32 -4.30 -15.27 -8.09
N ASP A 33 -3.57 -15.16 -9.21
CA ASP A 33 -3.16 -13.87 -9.77
C ASP A 33 -4.37 -13.06 -10.26
N TYR A 34 -5.29 -13.70 -10.99
CA TYR A 34 -6.54 -13.08 -11.44
C TYR A 34 -7.43 -12.65 -10.27
N LEU A 35 -7.59 -13.52 -9.26
CA LEU A 35 -8.44 -13.23 -8.10
C LEU A 35 -7.92 -12.01 -7.32
N LEU A 36 -6.61 -11.95 -7.08
CA LEU A 36 -5.97 -10.81 -6.42
C LEU A 36 -6.07 -9.55 -7.29
N HIS A 37 -5.71 -9.63 -8.57
CA HIS A 37 -5.75 -8.49 -9.48
C HIS A 37 -7.16 -7.89 -9.58
N LYS A 38 -8.18 -8.76 -9.71
CA LYS A 38 -9.59 -8.35 -9.71
C LYS A 38 -9.98 -7.66 -8.41
N ALA A 39 -9.66 -8.26 -7.26
CA ALA A 39 -10.00 -7.70 -5.95
C ALA A 39 -9.35 -6.33 -5.73
N PHE A 40 -8.07 -6.17 -6.09
CA PHE A 40 -7.38 -4.89 -5.99
C PHE A 40 -7.98 -3.81 -6.90
N ASN A 41 -8.27 -4.13 -8.16
CA ASN A 41 -8.91 -3.18 -9.07
C ASN A 41 -10.29 -2.74 -8.56
N GLN A 42 -11.07 -3.65 -7.98
CA GLN A 42 -12.38 -3.32 -7.42
C GLN A 42 -12.26 -2.42 -6.18
N ALA A 43 -11.29 -2.68 -5.31
CA ALA A 43 -11.10 -1.94 -4.07
C ALA A 43 -10.58 -0.52 -4.26
N TRP A 44 -9.70 -0.34 -5.24
CA TRP A 44 -8.97 0.92 -5.46
C TRP A 44 -9.55 1.77 -6.59
N THR A 45 -10.81 1.53 -6.96
CA THR A 45 -11.52 2.33 -7.97
C THR A 45 -12.93 2.69 -7.49
N GLY A 46 -13.51 3.71 -8.13
CA GLY A 46 -14.92 4.04 -7.96
C GLY A 46 -15.35 4.33 -6.50
N PRO A 47 -16.51 3.82 -6.05
CA PRO A 47 -17.03 4.07 -4.71
C PRO A 47 -16.16 3.55 -3.56
N SER A 48 -15.45 2.43 -3.74
CA SER A 48 -14.59 1.86 -2.70
C SER A 48 -13.40 2.77 -2.39
N LEU A 49 -12.78 3.36 -3.43
CA LEU A 49 -11.72 4.35 -3.23
C LEU A 49 -12.21 5.58 -2.46
N ALA A 50 -13.43 6.05 -2.75
CA ALA A 50 -14.01 7.21 -2.05
C ALA A 50 -14.25 6.90 -0.56
N SER A 51 -14.76 5.70 -0.25
CA SER A 51 -14.99 5.26 1.13
C SER A 51 -13.69 5.07 1.88
N ALA A 52 -12.68 4.44 1.26
CA ALA A 52 -11.34 4.30 1.82
C ALA A 52 -10.67 5.66 2.07
N SER A 53 -10.79 6.60 1.14
CA SER A 53 -10.25 7.96 1.28
C SER A 53 -10.87 8.70 2.47
N ARG A 54 -12.21 8.62 2.63
CA ARG A 54 -12.89 9.23 3.78
C ARG A 54 -12.45 8.63 5.11
N ARG A 55 -12.31 7.30 5.18
CA ARG A 55 -11.80 6.63 6.38
C ARG A 55 -10.35 7.02 6.68
N PHE A 56 -9.51 7.11 5.66
CA PHE A 56 -8.13 7.58 5.80
C PHE A 56 -8.10 9.01 6.35
N MET A 57 -8.85 9.94 5.77
CA MET A 57 -8.88 11.34 6.22
C MET A 57 -9.34 11.46 7.68
N LYS A 58 -10.43 10.79 8.05
CA LYS A 58 -10.91 10.73 9.43
C LYS A 58 -9.88 10.13 10.39
N SER A 59 -9.22 9.04 9.96
CA SER A 59 -8.18 8.41 10.76
C SER A 59 -6.96 9.31 10.91
N LEU A 60 -6.61 10.07 9.87
CA LEU A 60 -5.49 11.01 9.89
C LEU A 60 -5.73 12.14 10.89
N VAL A 61 -6.91 12.77 10.86
CA VAL A 61 -7.30 13.80 11.85
C VAL A 61 -7.18 13.23 13.27
N SER A 62 -7.78 12.07 13.53
CA SER A 62 -7.74 11.45 14.84
C SER A 62 -6.32 11.13 15.33
N HIS A 63 -5.41 10.72 14.44
CA HIS A 63 -4.02 10.46 14.82
C HIS A 63 -3.22 11.75 15.01
N ILE A 64 -3.50 12.81 14.25
CA ILE A 64 -2.89 14.13 14.44
C ILE A 64 -3.31 14.72 15.79
N ASP A 65 -4.60 14.66 16.13
CA ASP A 65 -5.11 15.15 17.41
C ASP A 65 -4.47 14.41 18.60
N ALA A 66 -4.22 13.11 18.45
CA ALA A 66 -3.55 12.28 19.44
C ALA A 66 -2.05 12.56 19.61
N LEU A 67 -1.44 13.38 18.74
CA LEU A 67 -0.05 13.83 18.93
C LEU A 67 0.06 14.90 20.03
N GLU A 68 -1.07 15.48 20.48
CA GLU A 68 -1.11 16.50 21.54
C GLU A 68 -0.09 17.63 21.29
N ILE A 69 0.02 18.08 20.02
CA ILE A 69 1.01 19.09 19.62
C ILE A 69 0.78 20.36 20.43
N PRO A 70 1.77 20.83 21.22
CA PRO A 70 1.64 22.05 22.01
C PRO A 70 1.33 23.26 21.13
N SER A 71 0.63 24.25 21.69
CA SER A 71 0.39 25.53 21.03
C SER A 71 1.67 26.35 20.86
N GLU A 72 2.70 26.08 21.67
CA GLU A 72 4.00 26.73 21.61
C GLU A 72 4.94 26.01 20.66
N TRP A 73 5.90 26.75 20.10
CA TRP A 73 6.88 26.18 19.19
C TRP A 73 7.70 25.08 19.88
N THR A 74 7.74 23.90 19.26
CA THR A 74 8.45 22.73 19.76
C THR A 74 9.30 22.09 18.68
N ASN A 75 10.30 21.31 19.09
CA ASN A 75 11.16 20.54 18.19
C ASN A 75 10.66 19.10 18.09
N ALA A 76 10.67 18.56 16.88
CA ALA A 76 10.49 17.13 16.64
C ALA A 76 11.86 16.51 16.30
N ASP A 77 12.28 15.51 17.06
CA ASP A 77 13.60 14.89 16.88
C ASP A 77 13.75 14.17 15.54
N ASP A 78 12.66 13.60 15.02
CA ASP A 78 12.64 12.77 13.84
C ASP A 78 11.35 13.00 13.06
N PHE A 79 11.44 13.83 12.01
CA PHE A 79 10.32 14.15 11.14
C PHE A 79 9.73 12.89 10.48
N PHE A 80 10.58 11.90 10.17
CA PHE A 80 10.13 10.63 9.61
C PHE A 80 9.31 9.82 10.60
N LYS A 81 9.76 9.72 11.85
CA LYS A 81 8.98 8.98 12.85
C LYS A 81 7.67 9.67 13.18
N LEU A 82 7.68 10.98 13.38
CA LEU A 82 6.46 11.73 13.71
C LEU A 82 5.43 11.64 12.57
N PHE A 83 5.85 11.98 11.35
CA PHE A 83 4.98 12.01 10.19
C PHE A 83 4.62 10.60 9.71
N GLY A 84 5.65 9.76 9.55
CA GLY A 84 5.52 8.41 9.03
C GLY A 84 4.68 7.51 9.92
N LYS A 85 4.80 7.58 11.25
CA LYS A 85 3.92 6.81 12.14
C LYS A 85 2.46 7.23 12.00
N THR A 86 2.18 8.53 12.00
CA THR A 86 0.82 9.10 11.88
C THR A 86 0.15 8.68 10.58
N VAL A 87 0.84 8.87 9.45
CA VAL A 87 0.34 8.49 8.12
C VAL A 87 0.22 6.96 8.00
N SER A 88 1.21 6.21 8.49
CA SER A 88 1.20 4.75 8.37
C SER A 88 0.05 4.11 9.13
N SER A 89 -0.18 4.57 10.37
CA SER A 89 -1.31 4.13 11.18
C SER A 89 -2.62 4.48 10.49
N SER A 90 -2.73 5.67 9.91
CA SER A 90 -3.96 6.11 9.24
C SER A 90 -4.28 5.30 7.99
N VAL A 91 -3.28 5.03 7.13
CA VAL A 91 -3.43 4.16 5.95
C VAL A 91 -3.80 2.75 6.39
N THR A 92 -3.08 2.20 7.37
CA THR A 92 -3.30 0.84 7.86
C THR A 92 -4.69 0.69 8.47
N GLN A 93 -5.13 1.65 9.29
CA GLN A 93 -6.47 1.66 9.87
C GLN A 93 -7.57 1.78 8.81
N ALA A 94 -7.37 2.58 7.76
CA ALA A 94 -8.36 2.74 6.69
C ALA A 94 -8.60 1.45 5.89
N ILE A 95 -7.56 0.61 5.77
CA ILE A 95 -7.58 -0.65 5.02
C ILE A 95 -7.97 -1.83 5.91
N PHE A 96 -7.34 -1.99 7.07
CA PHE A 96 -7.43 -3.18 7.94
C PHE A 96 -8.28 -2.95 9.19
N GLY A 97 -8.79 -1.73 9.36
CA GLY A 97 -9.67 -1.38 10.47
C GLY A 97 -8.90 -1.04 11.76
N PRO A 98 -9.59 -0.43 12.74
CA PRO A 98 -8.97 0.01 13.99
C PRO A 98 -8.52 -1.16 14.88
N SER A 99 -9.21 -2.31 14.83
CA SER A 99 -8.88 -3.43 15.72
C SER A 99 -7.48 -4.01 15.49
N LEU A 100 -6.94 -3.95 14.26
CA LEU A 100 -5.57 -4.41 13.98
C LEU A 100 -4.55 -3.63 14.81
N LEU A 101 -4.67 -2.30 14.84
CA LEU A 101 -3.77 -1.41 15.59
C LEU A 101 -4.01 -1.49 17.09
N GLN A 102 -5.28 -1.58 17.53
CA GLN A 102 -5.61 -1.71 18.95
C GLN A 102 -5.07 -3.01 19.57
N LEU A 103 -5.14 -4.13 18.83
CA LEU A 103 -4.60 -5.40 19.28
C LEU A 103 -3.08 -5.48 19.22
N ASN A 104 -2.48 -4.75 18.27
CA ASN A 104 -1.05 -4.78 17.99
C ASN A 104 -0.50 -3.34 17.87
N PRO A 105 -0.35 -2.60 18.99
CA PRO A 105 0.07 -1.19 18.95
C PRO A 105 1.44 -0.95 18.31
N ASP A 106 2.30 -1.97 18.32
CA ASP A 106 3.67 -1.96 17.79
C ASP A 106 3.76 -2.47 16.33
N ILE A 107 2.64 -2.79 15.67
CA ILE A 107 2.66 -3.40 14.33
C ILE A 107 3.29 -2.49 13.27
N ILE A 108 3.04 -1.19 13.34
CA ILE A 108 3.60 -0.20 12.41
C ILE A 108 5.11 -0.07 12.59
N GLU A 109 5.57 -0.02 13.85
CA GLU A 109 6.99 0.06 14.18
C GLU A 109 7.73 -1.21 13.73
N ASN A 110 7.13 -2.38 13.95
CA ASN A 110 7.67 -3.65 13.46
C ASN A 110 7.68 -3.74 11.93
N ALA A 111 6.68 -3.16 11.24
CA ALA A 111 6.62 -3.12 9.79
C ALA A 111 7.77 -2.27 9.21
N TRP A 112 8.04 -1.10 9.79
CA TRP A 112 9.20 -0.27 9.42
C TRP A 112 10.53 -0.94 9.76
N ALA A 113 10.64 -1.60 10.92
CA ALA A 113 11.84 -2.37 11.26
C ALA A 113 12.07 -3.54 10.30
N LEU A 114 11.01 -4.12 9.71
CA LEU A 114 11.13 -5.12 8.66
C LEU A 114 11.57 -4.50 7.33
N ASP A 115 11.03 -3.33 6.96
CA ASP A 115 11.40 -2.59 5.74
C ASP A 115 12.90 -2.31 5.67
N GLU A 116 13.50 -1.80 6.76
CA GLU A 116 14.94 -1.55 6.88
C GLU A 116 15.82 -2.75 6.51
N VAL A 117 15.32 -3.96 6.77
CA VAL A 117 16.06 -5.21 6.56
C VAL A 117 15.55 -6.04 5.38
N LEU A 118 14.51 -5.57 4.70
CA LEU A 118 13.88 -6.25 3.58
C LEU A 118 14.85 -6.50 2.41
N PRO A 119 15.81 -5.59 2.08
CA PRO A 119 16.82 -5.87 1.05
C PRO A 119 17.63 -7.15 1.30
N TRP A 120 17.89 -7.48 2.57
CA TRP A 120 18.61 -8.70 2.94
C TRP A 120 17.75 -9.96 2.76
N LEU A 121 16.44 -9.84 3.00
CA LEU A 121 15.49 -10.92 2.72
C LEU A 121 15.36 -11.16 1.21
N PHE A 122 15.35 -10.11 0.38
CA PHE A 122 15.35 -10.27 -1.08
C PHE A 122 16.62 -10.95 -1.60
N ARG A 123 17.77 -10.71 -0.96
CA ARG A 123 19.03 -11.41 -1.23
C ARG A 123 19.09 -12.84 -0.67
N GLN A 124 18.03 -13.30 -0.02
CA GLN A 124 17.92 -14.64 0.57
C GLN A 124 19.05 -14.99 1.55
N VAL A 125 19.56 -14.00 2.29
CA VAL A 125 20.60 -14.25 3.30
C VAL A 125 20.07 -15.19 4.39
N PRO A 126 20.69 -16.35 4.64
CA PRO A 126 20.17 -17.35 5.57
C PRO A 126 19.95 -16.84 7.00
N SER A 127 18.95 -17.40 7.68
CA SER A 127 18.55 -17.00 9.03
C SER A 127 19.62 -17.21 10.10
N PHE A 128 20.56 -18.14 9.91
CA PHE A 128 21.66 -18.33 10.83
C PHE A 128 22.72 -17.22 10.74
N LEU A 129 22.83 -16.53 9.59
CA LEU A 129 23.70 -15.36 9.43
C LEU A 129 23.00 -14.08 9.88
N MET A 130 21.71 -13.94 9.55
CA MET A 130 20.91 -12.78 9.90
C MET A 130 19.57 -13.22 10.49
N PRO A 131 19.47 -13.46 11.81
CA PRO A 131 18.23 -13.94 12.42
C PRO A 131 17.18 -12.84 12.62
N ARG A 132 17.58 -11.56 12.71
CA ARG A 132 16.67 -10.43 12.99
C ARG A 132 15.52 -10.31 11.96
N PRO A 133 15.75 -10.32 10.63
CA PRO A 133 14.68 -10.18 9.64
C PRO A 133 13.63 -11.30 9.73
N TYR A 134 14.08 -12.53 9.99
CA TYR A 134 13.19 -13.70 10.13
C TYR A 134 12.34 -13.63 11.41
N ARG A 135 12.91 -13.12 12.51
CA ARG A 135 12.16 -12.89 13.76
C ARG A 135 11.10 -11.80 13.58
N LEU A 136 11.44 -10.68 12.93
CA LEU A 136 10.49 -9.61 12.63
C LEU A 136 9.33 -10.11 11.77
N ARG A 137 9.64 -10.84 10.68
CA ARG A 137 8.63 -11.48 9.83
C ARG A 137 7.69 -12.41 10.61
N LYS A 138 8.24 -13.21 11.53
CA LYS A 138 7.46 -14.12 12.38
C LYS A 138 6.58 -13.35 13.38
N SER A 139 7.09 -12.26 13.95
CA SER A 139 6.37 -11.39 14.87
C SER A 139 5.14 -10.77 14.18
N LEU A 140 5.35 -10.10 13.04
CA LEU A 140 4.29 -9.52 12.23
C LEU A 140 3.23 -10.55 11.83
N SER A 141 3.67 -11.73 11.37
CA SER A 141 2.75 -12.82 11.05
C SER A 141 1.91 -13.26 12.25
N THR A 142 2.47 -13.22 13.47
CA THR A 142 1.75 -13.58 14.70
C THR A 142 0.73 -12.50 15.08
N GLN A 143 1.11 -11.23 15.01
CA GLN A 143 0.22 -10.07 15.25
C GLN A 143 -0.98 -10.09 14.31
N ILE A 144 -0.74 -10.31 13.01
CA ILE A 144 -1.78 -10.38 11.99
C ILE A 144 -2.72 -11.58 12.24
N ARG A 145 -2.18 -12.75 12.58
CA ARG A 145 -3.02 -13.95 12.88
C ARG A 145 -3.85 -13.79 14.15
N ARG A 146 -3.31 -13.10 15.16
CA ARG A 146 -4.08 -12.74 16.37
C ARG A 146 -5.26 -11.85 16.00
N TRP A 147 -5.05 -10.87 15.12
CA TRP A 147 -6.11 -10.03 14.59
C TRP A 147 -7.15 -10.84 13.81
N TYR A 148 -6.75 -11.81 12.97
CA TYR A 148 -7.72 -12.70 12.30
C TYR A 148 -8.63 -13.45 13.28
N ALA A 149 -8.05 -14.02 14.34
CA ALA A 149 -8.83 -14.73 15.34
C ALA A 149 -9.85 -13.81 16.02
N TYR A 150 -9.44 -12.59 16.37
CA TYR A 150 -10.33 -11.58 16.94
C TYR A 150 -11.43 -11.17 15.96
N ALA A 151 -11.07 -10.81 14.73
CA ALA A 151 -12.03 -10.33 13.75
C ALA A 151 -13.05 -11.41 13.38
N ARG A 152 -12.65 -12.69 13.27
CA ARG A 152 -13.59 -13.81 13.05
C ARG A 152 -14.53 -14.06 14.22
N GLN A 153 -14.09 -13.79 15.45
CA GLN A 153 -14.90 -13.99 16.64
C GLN A 153 -15.97 -12.90 16.81
N TRP A 154 -15.64 -11.66 16.47
CA TRP A 154 -16.47 -10.50 16.82
C TRP A 154 -17.19 -9.85 15.64
N PHE A 155 -16.72 -10.07 14.40
CA PHE A 155 -17.38 -9.52 13.23
C PHE A 155 -18.78 -10.11 13.02
N THR A 156 -19.73 -9.23 12.74
CA THR A 156 -21.06 -9.56 12.22
C THR A 156 -21.38 -8.65 11.04
N GLU A 157 -22.25 -9.08 10.12
CA GLU A 157 -22.69 -8.24 8.99
C GLU A 157 -23.31 -6.90 9.45
N SER A 158 -23.91 -6.86 10.65
CA SER A 158 -24.43 -5.62 11.26
C SER A 158 -23.34 -4.63 11.70
N SER A 159 -22.07 -5.05 11.69
CA SER A 159 -20.91 -4.21 12.03
C SER A 159 -20.42 -3.36 10.86
N ILE A 160 -20.89 -3.65 9.64
CA ILE A 160 -20.53 -2.89 8.44
C ILE A 160 -21.11 -1.48 8.57
N TYR A 161 -20.26 -0.48 8.32
CA TYR A 161 -20.66 0.93 8.35
C TYR A 161 -21.70 1.23 7.26
N PRO A 162 -22.44 2.35 7.37
CA PRO A 162 -23.47 2.72 6.39
C PRO A 162 -22.96 2.89 4.94
N ASP A 163 -21.65 3.06 4.75
CA ASP A 163 -21.02 3.13 3.43
C ASP A 163 -20.93 1.77 2.72
N GLY A 164 -21.22 0.66 3.43
CA GLY A 164 -21.14 -0.70 2.91
C GLY A 164 -19.72 -1.23 2.71
N ASP A 165 -18.70 -0.49 3.14
CA ASP A 165 -17.30 -0.82 2.86
C ASP A 165 -16.48 -0.97 4.15
N GLY A 166 -16.58 -0.06 5.12
CA GLY A 166 -15.77 -0.14 6.34
C GLY A 166 -16.43 -0.96 7.46
N ASP A 167 -15.64 -1.50 8.39
CA ASP A 167 -16.09 -2.04 9.69
C ASP A 167 -14.97 -1.96 10.76
N PRO A 168 -15.30 -2.04 12.07
CA PRO A 168 -14.31 -1.95 13.14
C PRO A 168 -13.30 -3.12 13.21
N PHE A 169 -13.67 -4.29 12.69
CA PHE A 169 -12.94 -5.54 12.86
C PHE A 169 -12.02 -5.83 11.68
N TRP A 170 -12.56 -5.93 10.46
CA TRP A 170 -11.78 -6.20 9.26
C TRP A 170 -11.32 -4.95 8.51
N GLY A 171 -11.93 -3.80 8.80
CA GLY A 171 -11.67 -2.58 8.04
C GLY A 171 -12.43 -2.56 6.73
N SER A 172 -11.71 -2.61 5.62
CA SER A 172 -12.28 -2.43 4.29
C SER A 172 -12.91 -3.70 3.70
N GLU A 173 -13.79 -3.51 2.72
CA GLU A 173 -14.42 -4.62 2.00
C GLU A 173 -13.40 -5.50 1.27
N ILE A 174 -12.28 -4.96 0.80
CA ILE A 174 -11.23 -5.78 0.18
C ILE A 174 -10.65 -6.81 1.16
N VAL A 175 -10.42 -6.43 2.42
CA VAL A 175 -9.91 -7.36 3.43
C VAL A 175 -10.93 -8.46 3.69
N ARG A 176 -12.20 -8.10 3.91
CA ARG A 176 -13.28 -9.07 4.10
C ARG A 176 -13.46 -9.97 2.89
N HIS A 177 -13.46 -9.40 1.70
CA HIS A 177 -13.59 -10.12 0.43
C HIS A 177 -12.46 -11.12 0.25
N LEU A 178 -11.20 -10.70 0.44
CA LEU A 178 -10.05 -11.59 0.30
C LEU A 178 -10.05 -12.69 1.38
N GLN A 179 -10.43 -12.37 2.62
CA GLN A 179 -10.63 -13.39 3.67
C GLN A 179 -11.69 -14.41 3.24
N ARG A 180 -12.84 -13.96 2.72
CA ARG A 180 -13.89 -14.87 2.24
C ARG A 180 -13.43 -15.69 1.03
N GLU A 181 -12.92 -15.06 -0.02
CA GLU A 181 -12.58 -15.74 -1.29
C GLU A 181 -11.35 -16.65 -1.15
N LEU A 182 -10.25 -16.15 -0.58
CA LEU A 182 -9.01 -16.91 -0.49
C LEU A 182 -9.08 -17.97 0.62
N LEU A 183 -9.84 -17.79 1.70
CA LEU A 183 -10.04 -18.86 2.69
C LEU A 183 -11.15 -19.85 2.33
N LYS A 184 -12.21 -19.47 1.60
CA LYS A 184 -13.13 -20.46 1.01
C LYS A 184 -12.39 -21.40 0.06
N ASN A 185 -11.39 -20.88 -0.66
CA ASN A 185 -10.46 -21.68 -1.45
C ASN A 185 -9.37 -22.35 -0.57
N GLY A 186 -9.05 -21.76 0.57
CA GLY A 186 -8.23 -22.33 1.65
C GLY A 186 -8.84 -23.60 2.27
N SER A 187 -10.17 -23.71 2.36
CA SER A 187 -10.88 -24.94 2.73
C SER A 187 -10.72 -26.07 1.71
N ARG A 188 -10.23 -25.75 0.49
CA ARG A 188 -9.79 -26.72 -0.53
C ARG A 188 -8.29 -27.00 -0.49
N GLY A 189 -7.59 -26.42 0.49
CA GLY A 189 -6.27 -26.86 0.94
C GLY A 189 -5.08 -25.98 0.54
N PHE A 190 -5.20 -24.90 -0.24
CA PHE A 190 -4.00 -24.25 -0.82
C PHE A 190 -3.49 -23.00 -0.08
N ILE A 191 -4.36 -22.27 0.63
CA ILE A 191 -4.03 -21.03 1.35
C ILE A 191 -4.47 -21.18 2.82
N ASP A 192 -3.51 -21.21 3.74
CA ASP A 192 -3.76 -21.20 5.18
C ASP A 192 -3.58 -19.78 5.78
N ASP A 193 -3.90 -19.62 7.07
CA ASP A 193 -3.72 -18.34 7.79
C ASP A 193 -2.26 -17.84 7.75
N GLY A 194 -1.27 -18.73 7.62
CA GLY A 194 0.13 -18.34 7.48
C GLY A 194 0.46 -17.77 6.09
N CYS A 195 -0.18 -18.29 5.05
CA CYS A 195 -0.11 -17.76 3.70
C CYS A 195 -0.79 -16.39 3.63
N PHE A 196 -2.00 -16.30 4.19
CA PHE A 196 -2.78 -15.06 4.20
C PHE A 196 -2.11 -13.97 5.05
N ALA A 197 -1.54 -14.31 6.20
CA ALA A 197 -0.75 -13.36 6.99
C ALA A 197 0.49 -12.85 6.25
N ALA A 198 1.11 -13.68 5.40
CA ALA A 198 2.22 -13.22 4.56
C ALA A 198 1.75 -12.28 3.45
N HIS A 199 0.55 -12.50 2.92
CA HIS A 199 -0.10 -11.59 1.97
C HIS A 199 -0.40 -10.24 2.61
N ASP A 200 -1.12 -10.23 3.75
CA ASP A 200 -1.52 -8.98 4.41
C ASP A 200 -0.32 -8.20 4.95
N MET A 201 0.75 -8.87 5.39
CA MET A 201 2.02 -8.21 5.70
C MET A 201 2.60 -7.50 4.47
N GLY A 202 2.53 -8.12 3.30
CA GLY A 202 2.95 -7.51 2.04
C GLY A 202 2.04 -6.34 1.63
N LEU A 203 0.74 -6.44 1.89
CA LEU A 203 -0.21 -5.36 1.64
C LEU A 203 -0.01 -4.17 2.58
N ILE A 204 0.23 -4.40 3.87
CA ILE A 204 0.63 -3.35 4.84
C ILE A 204 1.90 -2.66 4.36
N TRP A 205 2.93 -3.42 3.97
CA TRP A 205 4.16 -2.84 3.45
C TRP A 205 3.93 -2.04 2.17
N GLY A 206 3.21 -2.61 1.20
CA GLY A 206 2.96 -2.00 -0.11
C GLY A 206 2.06 -0.76 -0.07
N SER A 207 1.09 -0.70 0.84
CA SER A 207 0.21 0.46 1.00
C SER A 207 0.88 1.63 1.72
N ASN A 208 1.92 1.37 2.53
CA ASN A 208 2.58 2.39 3.33
C ASN A 208 3.88 2.92 2.69
N SER A 209 4.77 2.05 2.22
CA SER A 209 6.17 2.42 1.93
C SER A 209 6.31 3.59 0.97
N ASN A 210 5.67 3.49 -0.21
CA ASN A 210 5.76 4.52 -1.24
C ASN A 210 4.94 5.77 -0.87
N VAL A 211 3.79 5.59 -0.23
CA VAL A 211 2.91 6.70 0.16
C VAL A 211 3.60 7.57 1.20
N VAL A 212 4.11 6.97 2.27
CA VAL A 212 4.76 7.70 3.37
C VAL A 212 6.00 8.43 2.89
N ALA A 213 6.86 7.77 2.11
CA ALA A 213 8.06 8.41 1.55
C ALA A 213 7.70 9.60 0.63
N ALA A 214 6.75 9.41 -0.30
CA ALA A 214 6.34 10.47 -1.20
C ALA A 214 5.70 11.65 -0.47
N THR A 215 4.78 11.40 0.47
CA THR A 215 4.11 12.47 1.22
C THR A 215 5.11 13.24 2.10
N MET A 216 6.09 12.57 2.68
CA MET A 216 7.16 13.22 3.43
C MET A 216 8.04 14.13 2.57
N LEU A 217 8.39 13.69 1.37
CA LEU A 217 9.17 14.49 0.43
C LEU A 217 8.36 15.72 -0.02
N VAL A 218 7.07 15.54 -0.32
CA VAL A 218 6.15 16.65 -0.61
C VAL A 218 6.13 17.66 0.54
N ALA A 219 5.92 17.20 1.77
CA ALA A 219 5.89 18.08 2.94
C ALA A 219 7.23 18.81 3.13
N SER A 220 8.35 18.10 2.97
CA SER A 220 9.70 18.66 3.12
C SER A 220 9.98 19.76 2.10
N HIS A 221 9.68 19.53 0.82
CA HIS A 221 9.85 20.54 -0.24
C HIS A 221 8.95 21.76 -0.04
N ILE A 222 7.71 21.55 0.40
CA ILE A 222 6.79 22.65 0.73
C ILE A 222 7.32 23.46 1.91
N PHE A 223 7.78 22.83 3.00
CA PHE A 223 8.21 23.54 4.20
C PHE A 223 9.58 24.23 4.06
N GLN A 224 10.45 23.74 3.18
CA GLN A 224 11.77 24.33 2.93
C GLN A 224 11.70 25.59 2.05
N ASP A 225 10.72 25.69 1.15
CA ASP A 225 10.51 26.87 0.31
C ASP A 225 9.33 27.70 0.84
N LEU A 226 9.65 28.83 1.51
CA LEU A 226 8.65 29.73 2.08
C LEU A 226 7.71 30.36 1.03
N ILE A 227 8.16 30.52 -0.22
CA ILE A 227 7.32 31.03 -1.31
C ILE A 227 6.34 29.93 -1.72
N LEU A 228 6.82 28.70 -1.89
CA LEU A 228 5.96 27.55 -2.19
C LEU A 228 4.93 27.31 -1.07
N LEU A 229 5.37 27.33 0.19
CA LEU A 229 4.47 27.19 1.35
C LEU A 229 3.33 28.20 1.33
N ARG A 230 3.64 29.47 1.08
CA ARG A 230 2.63 30.54 1.01
C ARG A 230 1.65 30.30 -0.14
N ARG A 231 2.14 29.89 -1.31
CA ARG A 231 1.29 29.62 -2.48
C ARG A 231 0.39 28.42 -2.28
N VAL A 232 0.90 27.34 -1.66
CA VAL A 232 0.09 26.15 -1.33
C VAL A 232 -0.98 26.49 -0.30
N ARG A 233 -0.64 27.26 0.74
CA ARG A 233 -1.65 27.73 1.72
C ARG A 233 -2.73 28.59 1.08
N SER A 234 -2.34 29.56 0.25
CA SER A 234 -3.30 30.38 -0.50
C SER A 234 -4.22 29.53 -1.37
N GLU A 235 -3.67 28.59 -2.14
CA GLU A 235 -4.49 27.70 -2.99
C GLU A 235 -5.50 26.88 -2.16
N ILE A 236 -5.10 26.39 -0.99
CA ILE A 236 -6.00 25.66 -0.09
C ILE A 236 -7.08 26.61 0.48
N GLU A 237 -6.70 27.77 0.99
CA GLU A 237 -7.61 28.77 1.55
C GLU A 237 -8.62 29.27 0.51
N ASP A 238 -8.20 29.51 -0.73
CA ASP A 238 -9.05 29.98 -1.83
C ASP A 238 -10.10 28.95 -2.24
N ASN A 239 -9.82 27.64 -2.06
CA ASN A 239 -10.72 26.55 -2.48
C ASN A 239 -11.64 26.05 -1.36
N PHE A 240 -11.19 26.07 -0.11
CA PHE A 240 -11.97 25.53 1.03
C PHE A 240 -12.44 26.61 2.01
N GLY A 241 -12.01 27.86 1.85
CA GLY A 241 -12.21 28.91 2.84
C GLY A 241 -11.39 28.66 4.11
N GLY A 242 -11.53 29.52 5.11
CA GLY A 242 -10.94 29.31 6.44
C GLY A 242 -11.93 29.63 7.56
N PRO A 243 -11.88 28.92 8.71
CA PRO A 243 -11.26 27.60 8.96
C PRO A 243 -12.14 26.44 8.45
N PHE A 244 -11.54 25.35 7.96
CA PHE A 244 -12.25 24.14 7.51
C PHE A 244 -11.75 22.89 8.24
N SER A 245 -12.62 21.90 8.42
CA SER A 245 -12.22 20.57 8.89
C SER A 245 -11.81 19.70 7.72
N LEU A 246 -10.76 18.89 7.87
CA LEU A 246 -10.40 17.90 6.85
C LEU A 246 -11.54 16.88 6.64
N ASP A 247 -12.38 16.65 7.65
CA ASP A 247 -13.56 15.78 7.53
C ASP A 247 -14.60 16.30 6.53
N ASP A 248 -14.64 17.62 6.30
CA ASP A 248 -15.57 18.28 5.38
C ASP A 248 -15.04 18.34 3.94
N VAL A 249 -13.76 17.99 3.73
CA VAL A 249 -13.12 18.04 2.43
C VAL A 249 -13.45 16.78 1.64
N ASP A 250 -14.05 16.95 0.46
CA ASP A 250 -14.11 15.86 -0.50
C ASP A 250 -12.71 15.62 -1.07
N HIS A 251 -12.15 14.43 -0.84
CA HIS A 251 -10.87 14.00 -1.43
C HIS A 251 -10.75 14.33 -2.92
N LYS A 252 -11.85 14.30 -3.70
CA LYS A 252 -11.84 14.65 -5.14
C LYS A 252 -11.46 16.10 -5.42
N GLN A 253 -11.73 17.01 -4.48
CA GLN A 253 -11.38 18.42 -4.58
C GLN A 253 -9.87 18.62 -4.38
N LEU A 254 -9.23 17.83 -3.52
CA LEU A 254 -7.77 17.89 -3.30
C LEU A 254 -6.97 17.61 -4.58
N TRP A 255 -7.37 16.62 -5.37
CA TRP A 255 -6.71 16.30 -6.65
C TRP A 255 -6.92 17.35 -7.75
N ARG A 256 -7.84 18.31 -7.53
CA ARG A 256 -8.10 19.39 -8.49
C ARG A 256 -7.29 20.64 -8.19
N LEU A 257 -6.58 20.68 -7.06
CA LEU A 257 -5.67 21.77 -6.72
C LEU A 257 -4.42 21.67 -7.61
N PRO A 258 -4.25 22.57 -8.60
CA PRO A 258 -3.20 22.42 -9.60
C PRO A 258 -1.79 22.52 -9.01
N LEU A 259 -1.54 23.43 -8.07
CA LEU A 259 -0.22 23.58 -7.46
C LEU A 259 0.10 22.39 -6.54
N LEU A 260 -0.80 21.99 -5.65
CA LEU A 260 -0.58 20.82 -4.79
C LEU A 260 -0.34 19.55 -5.62
N SER A 261 -1.13 19.34 -6.68
CA SER A 261 -0.95 18.22 -7.60
C SER A 261 0.36 18.29 -8.37
N SER A 262 0.80 19.51 -8.76
CA SER A 262 2.09 19.73 -9.40
C SER A 262 3.26 19.40 -8.48
N VAL A 263 3.19 19.77 -7.20
CA VAL A 263 4.25 19.43 -6.22
C VAL A 263 4.33 17.92 -6.04
N TYR A 264 3.18 17.26 -5.88
CA TYR A 264 3.13 15.79 -5.78
C TYR A 264 3.72 15.12 -7.03
N ALA A 265 3.33 15.56 -8.23
CA ALA A 265 3.86 15.03 -9.47
C ALA A 265 5.36 15.26 -9.63
N GLU A 266 5.88 16.42 -9.22
CA GLU A 266 7.30 16.74 -9.28
C GLU A 266 8.13 15.89 -8.31
N VAL A 267 7.62 15.65 -7.10
CA VAL A 267 8.24 14.70 -6.16
C VAL A 267 8.28 13.29 -6.76
N LEU A 268 7.18 12.84 -7.37
CA LEU A 268 7.21 11.53 -8.02
C LEU A 268 8.21 11.49 -9.19
N ARG A 269 8.30 12.56 -9.98
CA ARG A 269 9.27 12.66 -11.09
C ARG A 269 10.72 12.55 -10.61
N LEU A 270 11.03 13.18 -9.49
CA LEU A 270 12.39 13.25 -8.94
C LEU A 270 12.81 12.01 -8.15
N TYR A 271 11.87 11.39 -7.43
CA TYR A 271 12.20 10.38 -6.41
C TYR A 271 11.63 8.99 -6.64
N VAL A 272 10.73 8.78 -7.61
CA VAL A 272 10.23 7.44 -7.91
C VAL A 272 11.34 6.62 -8.55
N ASP A 273 11.79 5.60 -7.82
CA ASP A 273 12.68 4.55 -8.29
C ASP A 273 11.95 3.20 -8.25
N VAL A 274 11.46 2.77 -9.41
CA VAL A 274 10.71 1.51 -9.55
C VAL A 274 11.28 0.70 -10.69
N LEU A 275 11.83 -0.47 -10.37
CA LEU A 275 12.25 -1.44 -11.37
C LEU A 275 11.04 -2.22 -11.87
N LEU A 276 10.66 -2.00 -13.13
CA LEU A 276 9.60 -2.75 -13.79
C LEU A 276 10.19 -4.03 -14.39
N ILE A 277 9.73 -5.18 -13.90
CA ILE A 277 10.19 -6.49 -14.37
C ILE A 277 9.14 -7.05 -15.32
N PHE A 278 9.54 -7.23 -16.58
CA PHE A 278 8.73 -7.84 -17.62
C PHE A 278 9.21 -9.25 -17.93
N SER A 279 8.28 -10.13 -18.29
CA SER A 279 8.56 -11.47 -18.77
C SER A 279 7.47 -11.89 -19.74
N SER A 280 7.83 -12.67 -20.76
CA SER A 280 6.86 -13.38 -21.58
C SER A 280 6.87 -14.86 -21.19
N PRO A 281 5.93 -15.33 -20.34
CA PRO A 281 6.00 -16.69 -19.80
C PRO A 281 5.73 -17.78 -20.84
N HIS A 282 4.96 -17.50 -21.90
CA HIS A 282 4.44 -18.53 -22.79
C HIS A 282 5.10 -18.59 -24.17
N GLU A 283 5.61 -17.47 -24.68
CA GLU A 283 6.14 -17.37 -26.04
C GLU A 283 7.25 -16.33 -26.17
N ASP A 284 7.94 -16.34 -27.31
CA ASP A 284 8.92 -15.31 -27.64
C ASP A 284 8.20 -14.07 -28.18
N VAL A 285 8.61 -12.88 -27.71
CA VAL A 285 8.00 -11.61 -28.09
C VAL A 285 9.00 -10.74 -28.84
N SER A 286 8.61 -10.23 -30.01
CA SER A 286 9.41 -9.25 -30.76
C SER A 286 9.16 -7.83 -30.22
N LEU A 287 10.24 -7.16 -29.80
CA LEU A 287 10.27 -5.78 -29.32
C LEU A 287 11.02 -4.90 -30.34
N GLY A 288 10.35 -4.60 -31.46
CA GLY A 288 10.98 -3.94 -32.61
C GLY A 288 12.09 -4.82 -33.20
N LYS A 289 13.35 -4.34 -33.15
CA LYS A 289 14.52 -5.10 -33.62
C LYS A 289 15.04 -6.14 -32.61
N TRP A 290 14.51 -6.14 -31.39
CA TRP A 290 14.94 -7.03 -30.31
C TRP A 290 13.95 -8.19 -30.15
N ARG A 291 14.41 -9.31 -29.60
CA ARG A 291 13.57 -10.46 -29.23
C ARG A 291 13.67 -10.68 -27.73
N LEU A 292 12.53 -10.86 -27.08
CA LEU A 292 12.39 -11.32 -25.72
C LEU A 292 12.09 -12.82 -25.74
N PRO A 293 13.05 -13.69 -25.39
CA PRO A 293 12.79 -15.12 -25.33
C PRO A 293 11.76 -15.47 -24.25
N LYS A 294 11.03 -16.56 -24.48
CA LYS A 294 10.11 -17.16 -23.51
C LYS A 294 10.80 -17.39 -22.16
N GLY A 295 10.11 -16.99 -21.09
CA GLY A 295 10.57 -17.12 -19.71
C GLY A 295 11.71 -16.18 -19.32
N ALA A 296 12.28 -15.42 -20.26
CA ALA A 296 13.33 -14.46 -19.96
C ALA A 296 12.73 -13.23 -19.27
N ARG A 297 13.42 -12.76 -18.23
CA ARG A 297 13.07 -11.53 -17.52
C ARG A 297 13.84 -10.35 -18.12
N ARG A 298 13.18 -9.19 -18.21
CA ARG A 298 13.79 -7.91 -18.55
C ARG A 298 13.43 -6.90 -17.49
N ILE A 299 14.36 -6.01 -17.21
CA ILE A 299 14.19 -4.92 -16.26
C ILE A 299 14.13 -3.63 -17.06
N LEU A 300 13.11 -2.84 -16.80
CA LEU A 300 13.00 -1.47 -17.26
C LEU A 300 13.13 -0.57 -16.02
N ASP A 301 14.08 0.35 -16.11
CA ASP A 301 14.31 1.38 -15.11
C ASP A 301 13.81 2.74 -15.67
N PRO A 302 12.70 3.29 -15.14
CA PRO A 302 12.13 4.56 -15.58
C PRO A 302 12.87 5.79 -15.02
N VAL A 303 13.72 5.64 -14.00
CA VAL A 303 14.43 6.76 -13.33
C VAL A 303 15.28 7.55 -14.32
N TRP A 304 15.92 6.85 -15.25
CA TRP A 304 16.71 7.45 -16.32
C TRP A 304 15.92 8.42 -17.21
N ARG A 305 14.59 8.28 -17.31
CA ARG A 305 13.75 9.20 -18.08
C ARG A 305 13.16 10.34 -17.24
N GLY A 306 12.85 10.10 -15.96
CA GLY A 306 12.27 11.12 -15.08
C GLY A 306 13.26 12.22 -14.70
N ALA A 307 14.50 11.84 -14.38
CA ALA A 307 15.53 12.77 -13.89
C ALA A 307 16.43 13.37 -14.99
N PHE A 308 16.58 12.72 -16.15
CA PHE A 308 17.65 13.06 -17.11
C PHE A 308 17.19 13.23 -18.58
N CYS A 309 15.89 13.20 -18.90
CA CYS A 309 15.42 13.44 -20.27
C CYS A 309 15.14 14.93 -20.55
N VAL A 310 15.49 15.32 -21.79
CA VAL A 310 15.34 16.65 -22.43
C VAL A 310 13.96 17.33 -22.35
N PRO A 311 12.79 16.66 -22.22
CA PRO A 311 11.49 17.36 -22.18
C PRO A 311 11.27 18.27 -20.97
N TRP A 312 12.08 18.13 -19.91
CA TRP A 312 11.89 18.81 -18.63
C TRP A 312 13.03 19.79 -18.31
N SER A 313 13.60 20.42 -19.34
CA SER A 313 14.64 21.44 -19.15
C SER A 313 14.13 22.57 -18.26
N VAL A 314 14.86 22.83 -17.17
CA VAL A 314 14.78 24.10 -16.44
C VAL A 314 15.23 25.19 -17.42
N PRO A 315 14.41 26.19 -17.77
CA PRO A 315 14.92 27.36 -18.48
C PRO A 315 16.00 27.98 -17.60
N GLY A 316 17.21 28.11 -18.15
CA GLY A 316 18.33 28.78 -17.49
C GLY A 316 18.08 30.27 -17.26
#